data_AF-A0A426U215-F1
#
_entry.id   AF-A0A426U215-F1
#
_cell.length_a   1.000
_cell.length_b   1.000
_cell.length_c   1.000
_cell.angle_alpha   90.00
_cell.angle_beta   90.00
_cell.angle_gamma   90.00
#
_symmetry.space_group_name_H-M   'P 1'
#
loop_
_entity.id
_entity.type
_entity.pdbx_description
1 polymer ?
#
loop_
_entity_poly.entity_id
_entity_poly.type
_entity_poly.pdbx_seq_one_letter_code
_entity_poly.pdbx_strand_id
1 'polypeptide(L)'
;MSTSPAASGSGSMTDTAPPSLCEREPHVPADRLVAEMVPPPRFDAVRFDTYIPDPDQPSQTDAVRVLEGFAAGLGGAHAAGGGRRGFLGFGRAKGPKSPAGP
;
A
#
# COMPACT_ATOMS: atom_id res chain seq x y z
N MET A 1 65.85 -25.39 -17.94
CA MET A 1 64.73 -25.78 -18.81
C MET A 1 63.59 -26.18 -17.87
N SER A 2 62.81 -25.22 -17.37
CA SER A 2 61.78 -25.46 -16.35
C SER A 2 60.44 -25.77 -17.04
N THR A 3 59.91 -26.96 -16.80
CA THR A 3 58.57 -27.37 -17.23
C THR A 3 57.57 -27.08 -16.10
N SER A 4 56.61 -26.20 -16.37
CA SER A 4 55.44 -25.98 -15.52
C SER A 4 54.44 -27.14 -15.68
N PRO A 5 53.77 -27.62 -14.62
CA PRO A 5 52.64 -28.52 -14.80
C PRO A 5 51.42 -27.73 -15.25
N ALA A 6 50.74 -28.22 -16.29
CA ALA A 6 49.43 -27.72 -16.69
C ALA A 6 48.41 -28.11 -15.62
N ALA A 7 47.81 -27.11 -14.97
CA ALA A 7 46.65 -27.32 -14.11
C ALA A 7 45.45 -27.70 -14.99
N SER A 8 45.23 -29.00 -15.16
CA SER A 8 43.95 -29.52 -15.63
C SER A 8 42.91 -29.28 -14.54
N GLY A 9 42.26 -28.12 -14.63
CA GLY A 9 41.08 -27.76 -13.87
C GLY A 9 40.03 -27.25 -14.83
N SER A 10 39.52 -28.12 -15.72
CA SER A 10 38.23 -27.86 -16.37
C SER A 10 37.15 -28.02 -15.30
N GLY A 11 37.01 -27.00 -14.46
CA GLY A 11 35.86 -26.85 -13.60
C GLY A 11 34.66 -26.72 -14.52
N SER A 12 33.82 -27.74 -14.53
CA SER A 12 32.52 -27.73 -15.19
C SER A 12 31.74 -26.53 -14.67
N MET A 13 31.79 -25.40 -15.39
CA MET A 13 30.85 -24.29 -15.24
C MET A 13 29.50 -24.68 -15.84
N THR A 14 29.06 -25.93 -15.64
CA THR A 14 27.70 -26.33 -15.95
C THR A 14 26.79 -25.62 -14.98
N ASP A 15 26.31 -24.49 -15.49
CA ASP A 15 24.93 -24.10 -15.42
C ASP A 15 24.42 -23.81 -14.01
N THR A 16 24.98 -22.78 -13.38
CA THR A 16 24.23 -22.04 -12.38
C THR A 16 23.42 -20.95 -13.10
N ALA A 17 22.50 -21.36 -13.97
CA ALA A 17 21.46 -20.45 -14.42
C ALA A 17 20.68 -19.95 -13.19
N PRO A 18 20.30 -18.66 -13.13
CA PRO A 18 19.48 -18.17 -12.04
C PRO A 18 18.17 -18.97 -11.99
N PRO A 19 17.71 -19.37 -10.79
CA PRO A 19 16.51 -20.19 -10.65
C PRO A 19 15.30 -19.49 -11.25
N SER A 20 14.37 -20.28 -11.77
CA SER A 20 13.18 -19.77 -12.43
C SER A 20 12.33 -18.95 -11.46
N LEU A 21 11.67 -17.90 -11.96
CA LEU A 21 10.73 -17.13 -11.14
C LEU A 21 9.53 -17.99 -10.71
N CYS A 22 9.15 -18.99 -11.50
CA CYS A 22 8.04 -19.89 -11.19
C CYS A 22 8.34 -20.86 -10.02
N GLU A 23 9.62 -21.02 -9.66
CA GLU A 23 10.05 -21.85 -8.53
C GLU A 23 10.08 -21.07 -7.22
N ARG A 24 9.81 -19.75 -7.25
CA ARG A 24 9.81 -18.91 -6.07
C ARG A 24 8.44 -18.95 -5.39
N GLU A 25 8.44 -19.21 -4.09
CA GLU A 25 7.24 -19.14 -3.24
C GLU A 25 7.37 -17.97 -2.25
N PRO A 26 6.99 -16.75 -2.64
CA PRO A 26 7.04 -15.60 -1.75
C PRO A 26 5.98 -15.73 -0.66
N HIS A 27 6.43 -15.91 0.58
CA HIS A 27 5.57 -15.96 1.76
C HIS A 27 5.42 -14.55 2.37
N VAL A 28 4.18 -14.10 2.53
CA VAL A 28 3.85 -12.85 3.24
C VAL A 28 3.15 -13.21 4.56
N PRO A 29 3.80 -12.97 5.72
CA PRO A 29 3.20 -13.22 7.02
C PRO A 29 1.88 -12.46 7.23
N ALA A 30 0.94 -13.07 7.94
CA ALA A 30 -0.41 -12.49 8.13
C ALA A 30 -0.38 -11.16 8.90
N ASP A 31 0.50 -11.03 9.90
CA ASP A 31 0.73 -9.79 10.64
C ASP A 31 1.20 -8.64 9.75
N ARG A 32 2.03 -8.95 8.74
CA ARG A 32 2.45 -7.97 7.73
C ARG A 32 1.27 -7.53 6.85
N LEU A 33 0.42 -8.47 6.41
CA LEU A 33 -0.79 -8.12 5.64
C LEU A 33 -1.72 -7.20 6.43
N VAL A 34 -1.89 -7.47 7.72
CA VAL A 34 -2.68 -6.64 8.63
C VAL A 34 -2.06 -5.26 8.81
N ALA A 35 -0.74 -5.18 8.99
CA ALA A 35 -0.01 -3.92 9.13
C ALA A 35 -0.09 -3.04 7.87
N GLU A 36 -0.20 -3.64 6.69
CA GLU A 36 -0.34 -2.96 5.40
C GLU A 36 -1.79 -2.50 5.09
N MET A 37 -2.77 -2.75 5.99
CA MET A 37 -4.13 -2.19 5.89
C MET A 37 -4.19 -0.68 6.24
N VAL A 38 -3.21 0.07 5.76
CA VAL A 38 -3.11 1.53 5.86
C VAL A 38 -2.85 2.05 4.44
N PRO A 39 -3.44 3.19 4.05
CA PRO A 39 -3.12 3.81 2.77
C PRO A 39 -1.59 3.93 2.61
N PRO A 40 -1.02 3.52 1.46
CA PRO A 40 0.40 3.67 1.21
C PRO A 40 0.82 5.15 1.35
N PRO A 41 2.04 5.45 1.88
CA PRO A 41 2.45 6.83 2.18
C PRO A 41 2.35 7.82 1.02
N ARG A 42 2.43 7.32 -0.22
CA ARG A 42 2.26 8.13 -1.44
C ARG A 42 0.87 8.79 -1.56
N PHE A 43 -0.13 8.29 -0.82
CA PHE A 43 -1.48 8.84 -0.80
C PHE A 43 -1.74 9.79 0.37
N ASP A 44 -0.79 9.95 1.30
CA ASP A 44 -0.98 10.74 2.53
C ASP A 44 -1.35 12.20 2.23
N ALA A 45 -0.68 12.78 1.24
CA ALA A 45 -0.86 14.19 0.84
C ALA A 45 -1.86 14.39 -0.31
N VAL A 46 -2.42 13.33 -0.90
CA VAL A 46 -3.28 13.45 -2.09
C VAL A 46 -4.66 13.97 -1.70
N ARG A 47 -5.10 15.05 -2.33
CA ARG A 47 -6.40 15.68 -2.11
C ARG A 47 -7.03 16.05 -3.46
N PHE A 48 -8.35 16.18 -3.50
CA PHE A 48 -9.04 16.67 -4.70
C PHE A 48 -8.58 18.08 -5.08
N ASP A 49 -8.29 18.95 -4.10
CA ASP A 49 -7.79 20.32 -4.31
C ASP A 49 -6.39 20.37 -4.99
N THR A 50 -5.59 19.31 -4.87
CA THR A 50 -4.27 19.19 -5.51
C THR A 50 -4.31 18.57 -6.90
N TYR A 51 -5.47 18.08 -7.35
CA TYR A 51 -5.62 17.54 -8.69
C TYR A 51 -5.79 18.67 -9.71
N ILE A 52 -5.00 18.63 -10.78
CA ILE A 52 -5.06 19.60 -11.88
C ILE A 52 -5.70 18.90 -13.08
N PRO A 53 -6.98 19.18 -13.39
CA PRO A 53 -7.63 18.60 -14.56
C PRO A 53 -6.98 19.09 -15.86
N ASP A 54 -6.91 18.18 -16.83
CA ASP A 54 -6.60 18.53 -18.21
C ASP A 54 -7.76 19.33 -18.84
N PRO A 55 -7.54 20.56 -19.32
CA PRO A 55 -8.60 21.37 -19.93
C PRO A 55 -9.20 20.73 -21.17
N ASP A 56 -8.47 19.86 -21.87
CA ASP A 56 -8.94 19.16 -23.06
C ASP A 56 -9.78 17.92 -22.71
N GLN A 57 -9.93 17.60 -21.42
CA GLN A 57 -10.71 16.46 -20.92
C GLN A 57 -11.73 16.89 -19.86
N PRO A 58 -12.89 17.46 -20.26
CA PRO A 58 -13.93 17.95 -19.34
C PRO A 58 -14.42 16.89 -18.33
N SER A 59 -14.37 15.62 -18.71
CA SER A 59 -14.71 14.48 -17.85
C SER A 59 -13.87 14.41 -16.58
N GLN A 60 -12.65 14.94 -16.58
CA GLN A 60 -11.79 15.00 -15.40
C GLN A 60 -12.36 15.95 -14.34
N THR A 61 -12.73 17.17 -14.74
CA THR A 61 -13.39 18.14 -13.86
C THR A 61 -14.72 17.60 -13.33
N ASP A 62 -15.49 16.93 -14.18
CA ASP A 62 -16.74 16.28 -13.77
C ASP A 62 -16.50 15.17 -12.73
N ALA A 63 -15.47 14.34 -12.93
CA ALA A 63 -15.10 13.30 -11.99
C ALA A 63 -14.71 13.88 -10.62
N VAL A 64 -13.89 14.94 -10.58
CA VAL A 64 -13.52 15.62 -9.32
C VAL A 64 -14.77 16.08 -8.59
N ARG A 65 -15.66 16.81 -9.26
CA ARG A 65 -16.90 17.32 -8.66
C ARG A 65 -17.79 16.22 -8.07
N VAL A 66 -17.98 15.12 -8.81
CA VAL A 66 -18.81 13.99 -8.35
C VAL A 66 -18.17 13.31 -7.14
N LEU A 67 -16.86 13.08 -7.19
CA LEU A 67 -16.13 12.39 -6.13
C LEU A 67 -16.00 13.23 -4.85
N GLU A 68 -15.84 14.54 -4.97
CA GLU A 68 -15.87 15.48 -3.84
C GLU A 68 -17.22 15.45 -3.11
N GLY A 69 -18.32 15.50 -3.88
CA GLY A 69 -19.67 15.42 -3.32
C GLY A 69 -19.93 14.09 -2.61
N PHE A 70 -19.46 12.99 -3.21
CA PHE A 70 -19.52 11.67 -2.57
C PHE A 70 -18.70 11.62 -1.26
N ALA A 71 -17.46 12.13 -1.29
CA ALA A 71 -16.58 12.13 -0.13
C ALA A 71 -17.12 12.97 1.03
N ALA A 72 -17.78 14.10 0.75
CA ALA A 72 -18.46 14.91 1.76
C ALA A 72 -19.56 14.11 2.51
N GLY A 73 -20.20 13.15 1.85
CA GLY A 73 -21.19 12.25 2.44
C GLY A 73 -20.64 11.14 3.33
N LEU A 74 -19.33 10.85 3.28
CA LEU A 74 -18.71 9.76 4.05
C LEU A 74 -18.45 10.09 5.53
N GLY A 75 -18.61 11.36 5.94
CA GLY A 75 -18.62 11.77 7.34
C GLY A 75 -17.39 11.36 8.15
N GLY A 76 -16.23 12.01 7.94
CA GLY A 76 -15.11 12.17 8.89
C GLY A 76 -14.44 10.93 9.53
N ALA A 77 -14.98 9.72 9.41
CA ALA A 77 -14.63 8.56 10.23
C ALA A 77 -13.22 8.00 9.94
N HIS A 78 -12.66 8.32 8.77
CA HIS A 78 -11.33 7.84 8.35
C HIS A 78 -10.27 8.94 8.21
N ALA A 79 -10.64 10.22 8.39
CA ALA A 79 -9.69 11.34 8.28
C ALA A 79 -8.78 11.50 9.52
N ALA A 80 -9.04 10.76 10.61
CA ALA A 80 -8.28 10.84 11.85
C ALA A 80 -7.20 9.74 11.96
N GLY A 81 -6.36 9.61 10.93
CA GLY A 81 -5.07 8.94 11.06
C GLY A 81 -4.06 9.93 11.65
N GLY A 82 -3.79 9.85 12.96
CA GLY A 82 -2.61 10.48 13.57
C GLY A 82 -2.87 11.63 14.54
N GLY A 83 -3.33 11.32 15.75
CA GLY A 83 -3.26 12.23 16.89
C GLY A 83 -3.07 11.44 18.17
N ARG A 84 -1.90 11.54 18.80
CA ARG A 84 -1.55 10.87 20.06
C ARG A 84 -2.66 11.10 21.10
N ARG A 85 -3.49 10.10 21.39
CA ARG A 85 -4.36 10.13 22.57
C ARG A 85 -3.51 9.82 23.79
N GLY A 86 -3.24 10.87 24.56
CA GLY A 86 -2.43 10.85 25.76
C GLY A 86 -2.88 9.81 26.78
N PHE A 87 -1.88 9.27 27.46
CA PHE A 87 -1.97 8.36 28.58
C PHE A 87 -2.48 9.12 29.81
N LEU A 88 -3.81 9.13 30.02
CA LEU A 88 -4.59 9.39 31.26
C LEU A 88 -5.91 10.11 30.90
N GLY A 89 -7.06 9.46 31.05
CA GLY A 89 -8.33 10.21 31.12
C GLY A 89 -9.58 9.42 30.74
N PHE A 90 -10.39 9.11 31.75
CA PHE A 90 -11.74 8.55 31.67
C PHE A 90 -12.67 9.27 30.69
N GLY A 91 -13.30 8.55 29.76
CA GLY A 91 -14.36 9.09 28.89
C GLY A 91 -15.15 8.01 28.17
N ARG A 92 -16.16 7.44 28.84
CA ARG A 92 -17.07 6.42 28.34
C ARG A 92 -18.12 7.09 27.43
N ALA A 93 -18.14 6.80 26.13
CA ALA A 93 -19.20 7.24 25.23
C ALA A 93 -20.27 6.13 25.08
N LYS A 94 -21.51 6.45 25.47
CA LYS A 94 -22.72 5.61 25.40
C LYS A 94 -23.26 5.64 23.97
N GLY A 95 -23.34 4.48 23.32
CA GLY A 95 -23.92 4.35 21.97
C GLY A 95 -25.46 4.26 21.97
N PRO A 96 -26.14 4.74 20.92
CA PRO A 96 -27.53 4.39 20.65
C PRO A 96 -27.67 3.27 19.60
N LYS A 97 -28.66 2.40 19.84
CA LYS A 97 -29.10 1.25 19.03
C LYS A 97 -29.76 1.68 17.72
N SER A 98 -29.62 0.85 16.69
CA SER A 98 -30.34 0.87 15.40
C SER A 98 -31.85 0.64 15.55
N PRO A 99 -32.67 1.10 14.59
CA PRO A 99 -33.93 0.45 14.25
C PRO A 99 -33.76 -0.54 13.08
N ALA A 100 -34.51 -1.65 13.19
CA ALA A 100 -34.59 -2.75 12.25
C ALA A 100 -35.28 -2.35 10.93
N GLY A 101 -34.81 -2.91 9.81
CA GLY A 101 -35.54 -2.87 8.54
C GLY A 101 -36.58 -4.01 8.44
N PRO A 102 -37.43 -4.00 7.40
CA PRO A 102 -38.31 -5.12 7.08
C PRO A 102 -37.55 -6.35 6.56
#